data_AF-A0A2W6CEA0-F1
#
_entry.id   AF-A0A2W6CEA0-F1
#
_cell.length_a   1.000
_cell.length_b   1.000
_cell.length_c   1.000
_cell.angle_alpha   90.00
_cell.angle_beta   90.00
_cell.angle_gamma   90.00
#
_symmetry.space_group_name_H-M   'P 1'
#
loop_
_entity.id
_entity.type
_entity.pdbx_description
1 polymer ?
#
loop_
_entity_poly.entity_id
_entity_poly.type
_entity_poly.pdbx_seq_one_letter_code
_entity_poly.pdbx_strand_id
1 'polypeptide(L)'
;RAWAAGWLVARANSCRIYHKYAASTNASRPLVLYYMLRNILLFSSRVIGDPVSVVMLRRPLLWMWALGPLFGLRSFRHPSVKLAVLRALVHAVRGREGRCSTYSPP
;
A
#
# COMPACT_ATOMS: atom_id res chain seq x y z
N ARG A 1 -8.74 2.18 13.21
CA ARG A 1 -9.62 1.09 13.70
C ARG A 1 -9.72 1.12 15.21
N ALA A 2 -8.64 0.83 15.96
CA ALA A 2 -8.64 0.89 17.44
C ALA A 2 -9.23 2.23 17.97
N TRP A 3 -8.67 3.35 17.53
CA TRP A 3 -9.18 4.68 17.88
C TRP A 3 -10.67 4.89 17.56
N ALA A 4 -11.10 4.52 16.35
CA ALA A 4 -12.49 4.67 15.91
C ALA A 4 -13.47 3.79 16.72
N ALA A 5 -12.98 2.73 17.36
CA ALA A 5 -13.75 1.88 18.27
C ALA A 5 -13.62 2.29 19.74
N GLY A 6 -13.09 3.49 20.03
CA GLY A 6 -12.95 4.03 21.38
C GLY A 6 -11.69 3.58 22.14
N TRP A 7 -10.78 2.85 21.49
CA TRP A 7 -9.56 2.35 22.13
C TRP A 7 -8.39 3.31 21.93
N LEU A 8 -7.69 3.60 23.02
CA LEU A 8 -6.44 4.36 22.99
C LEU A 8 -5.27 3.47 22.57
N VAL A 9 -4.37 4.04 21.77
CA VAL A 9 -3.11 3.40 21.38
C VAL A 9 -1.98 4.23 21.97
N ALA A 10 -1.26 3.65 22.93
CA ALA A 10 -0.12 4.31 23.58
C ALA A 10 1.18 3.59 23.21
N ARG A 11 2.25 4.38 23.07
CA ARG A 11 3.61 3.84 22.94
C ARG A 11 4.24 3.76 24.33
N ALA A 12 4.61 2.56 24.76
CA ALA A 12 5.32 2.35 26.01
C ALA A 12 6.82 2.72 25.84
N ASN A 13 7.19 3.94 26.23
CA ASN A 13 8.55 4.47 26.01
C ASN A 13 9.65 3.71 26.79
N SER A 14 9.29 3.07 27.90
CA SER A 14 10.21 2.26 28.72
C SER A 14 10.35 0.82 28.23
N CYS A 15 9.52 0.37 27.28
CA CYS A 15 9.60 -0.95 26.68
C CYS A 15 10.33 -0.88 25.34
N ARG A 16 11.51 -1.50 25.26
CA ARG A 16 12.30 -1.54 24.03
C ARG A 16 12.28 -2.95 23.46
N ILE A 17 11.86 -3.04 22.19
CA ILE A 17 11.95 -4.26 21.39
C ILE A 17 12.89 -3.94 20.24
N TYR A 18 13.95 -4.74 20.10
CA TYR A 18 14.87 -4.62 18.98
C TYR A 18 14.25 -5.32 17.76
N HIS A 19 13.94 -4.52 16.74
CA HIS A 19 13.48 -5.03 15.46
C HIS A 19 14.58 -4.82 14.43
N LYS A 20 14.90 -5.85 13.65
CA LYS A 20 15.82 -5.71 12.52
C LYS A 20 15.17 -4.77 11.52
N TYR A 21 15.64 -3.53 11.48
CA TYR A 21 15.18 -2.56 10.51
C TYR A 21 15.57 -3.09 9.13
N ALA A 22 14.60 -3.56 8.36
CA ALA A 22 14.81 -3.95 6.99
C ALA A 22 14.94 -2.66 6.16
N ALA A 23 16.09 -1.98 6.28
CA ALA A 23 16.45 -0.85 5.41
C ALA A 23 16.36 -1.24 3.92
N SER A 24 16.41 -2.55 3.63
CA SER A 24 16.39 -3.13 2.29
C SER A 24 15.15 -3.99 1.98
N THR A 25 13.98 -3.76 2.57
CA THR A 25 12.76 -4.11 1.82
C THR A 25 12.71 -3.19 0.63
N ASN A 26 13.43 -3.56 -0.44
CA ASN A 26 13.50 -2.84 -1.70
C ASN A 26 12.06 -2.49 -2.08
N ALA A 27 11.67 -1.22 -1.92
CA ALA A 27 10.37 -0.72 -2.35
C ALA A 27 10.19 -0.91 -3.87
N SER A 28 11.29 -1.18 -4.58
CA SER A 28 11.37 -1.61 -5.96
C SER A 28 10.96 -3.07 -6.21
N ARG A 29 10.80 -3.92 -5.18
CA ARG A 29 10.29 -5.28 -5.35
C ARG A 29 8.82 -5.21 -5.77
N PRO A 30 8.44 -5.76 -6.94
CA PRO A 30 7.09 -5.66 -7.47
C PRO A 30 6.02 -6.14 -6.48
N LEU A 31 6.32 -7.20 -5.72
CA LEU A 31 5.39 -7.76 -4.74
C LEU A 31 5.11 -6.82 -3.57
N VAL A 32 6.15 -6.18 -3.03
CA VAL A 32 6.03 -5.23 -1.91
C VAL A 32 5.19 -4.04 -2.35
N LEU A 33 5.47 -3.53 -3.55
CA LEU A 33 4.73 -2.42 -4.13
C LEU A 33 3.27 -2.76 -4.39
N TYR A 34 3.00 -3.96 -4.90
CA TYR A 34 1.64 -4.46 -5.12
C TYR A 34 0.83 -4.42 -3.82
N TYR A 35 1.36 -4.99 -2.74
CA TYR A 35 0.66 -5.04 -1.46
C TYR A 35 0.52 -3.66 -0.82
N MET A 36 1.57 -2.83 -0.87
CA MET A 36 1.54 -1.48 -0.32
C MET A 36 0.44 -0.64 -0.96
N LEU A 37 0.45 -0.54 -2.30
CA LEU A 37 -0.52 0.27 -3.04
C LEU A 37 -1.95 -0.24 -2.84
N ARG A 38 -2.16 -1.55 -2.95
CA ARG A 38 -3.48 -2.16 -2.76
C ARG A 38 -4.02 -1.91 -1.35
N ASN A 39 -3.19 -2.10 -0.32
CA ASN A 39 -3.61 -1.99 1.07
C ASN A 39 -3.90 -0.52 1.46
N ILE A 40 -3.10 0.44 0.98
CA ILE A 40 -3.35 1.87 1.19
C ILE A 40 -4.72 2.26 0.63
N LEU A 41 -5.07 1.79 -0.57
CA LEU A 41 -6.34 2.10 -1.22
C LEU A 41 -7.53 1.51 -0.50
N LEU A 42 -7.45 0.22 -0.15
CA LEU A 42 -8.52 -0.46 0.60
C LEU A 42 -8.70 0.17 1.98
N PHE A 43 -7.61 0.56 2.65
CA PHE A 43 -7.70 1.23 3.95
C PHE A 43 -8.32 2.62 3.82
N SER A 44 -7.89 3.41 2.83
CA SER A 44 -8.41 4.76 2.61
C SER A 44 -9.90 4.73 2.27
N SER A 45 -10.32 3.80 1.40
CA SER A 45 -11.73 3.56 1.09
C SER A 45 -12.54 3.22 2.35
N ARG A 46 -12.05 2.30 3.18
CA ARG A 46 -12.73 1.92 4.44
C ARG A 46 -12.82 3.05 5.46
N VAL A 47 -11.81 3.90 5.56
CA VAL A 47 -11.79 5.02 6.52
C VAL A 47 -12.70 6.14 6.06
N ILE A 48 -12.75 6.41 4.75
CA ILE A 48 -13.53 7.51 4.17
C ILE A 48 -14.99 7.10 3.96
N GLY A 49 -15.26 5.81 3.76
CA GLY A 49 -16.60 5.31 3.38
C GLY A 49 -16.89 5.42 1.88
N ASP A 50 -15.93 5.91 1.10
CA ASP A 50 -16.04 6.03 -0.36
C ASP A 50 -15.52 4.77 -1.07
N PRO A 51 -16.07 4.44 -2.26
CA PRO A 51 -15.47 3.41 -3.10
C PRO A 51 -14.05 3.81 -3.50
N VAL A 52 -13.19 2.80 -3.72
CA VAL A 52 -11.77 3.03 -4.04
C VAL A 52 -11.61 4.00 -5.20
N SER A 53 -12.41 3.88 -6.26
CA SER A 53 -12.43 4.78 -7.43
C SER A 53 -12.59 6.26 -7.06
N VAL A 54 -13.50 6.57 -6.14
CA VAL A 54 -13.77 7.94 -5.67
C VAL A 54 -12.63 8.44 -4.78
N VAL A 55 -12.06 7.58 -3.94
CA VAL A 55 -10.84 7.91 -3.20
C VAL A 55 -9.70 8.22 -4.16
N MET A 56 -9.60 7.49 -5.28
CA MET A 56 -8.55 7.77 -6.26
C MET A 56 -8.72 9.18 -6.85
N LEU A 57 -9.96 9.52 -7.21
CA LEU A 57 -10.30 10.79 -7.86
C LEU A 57 -10.16 11.98 -6.92
N ARG A 58 -10.62 11.85 -5.67
CA ARG A 58 -10.69 12.96 -4.71
C ARG A 58 -9.34 13.38 -4.12
N ARG A 59 -8.32 12.51 -4.18
CA ARG A 59 -7.01 12.79 -3.54
C ARG A 59 -5.83 12.57 -4.50
N PRO A 60 -5.71 13.40 -5.54
CA PRO A 60 -4.57 13.36 -6.47
C PRO A 60 -3.22 13.54 -5.76
N LEU A 61 -3.17 14.28 -4.65
CA LEU A 61 -1.95 14.46 -3.86
C LEU A 61 -1.49 13.18 -3.15
N LEU A 62 -2.43 12.32 -2.73
CA LEU A 62 -2.10 11.00 -2.16
C LEU A 62 -1.50 10.09 -3.23
N TRP A 63 -1.94 10.23 -4.47
CA TRP A 63 -1.32 9.58 -5.63
C TRP A 63 0.04 10.15 -5.96
N MET A 64 0.20 11.46 -5.89
CA MET A 64 1.47 12.09 -6.16
C MET A 64 2.51 11.69 -5.10
N TRP A 65 2.10 11.49 -3.84
CA TRP A 65 2.97 10.95 -2.79
C TRP A 65 3.19 9.44 -2.87
N ALA A 66 2.16 8.65 -3.21
CA ALA A 66 2.27 7.19 -3.31
C ALA A 66 2.97 6.72 -4.59
N LEU A 67 2.77 7.45 -5.70
CA LEU A 67 3.38 7.18 -7.00
C LEU A 67 4.60 8.07 -7.26
N GLY A 68 4.80 9.19 -6.56
CA GLY A 68 5.97 10.05 -6.72
C GLY A 68 7.30 9.31 -6.56
N PRO A 69 7.46 8.47 -5.52
CA PRO A 69 8.60 7.56 -5.41
C PRO A 69 8.68 6.57 -6.57
N LEU A 70 7.55 6.21 -7.19
CA LEU A 70 7.51 5.31 -8.35
C LEU A 70 7.93 6.00 -9.65
N PHE A 71 7.58 7.27 -9.84
CA PHE A 71 7.98 8.07 -11.00
C PHE A 71 9.46 8.47 -10.95
N GLY A 72 10.04 8.61 -9.75
CA GLY A 72 11.48 8.86 -9.56
C GLY A 72 12.36 7.61 -9.71
N LEU A 73 11.78 6.41 -9.63
CA LEU A 73 12.53 5.16 -9.77
C LEU A 73 12.78 4.86 -11.25
N ARG A 74 14.06 4.76 -11.65
CA ARG A 74 14.51 4.08 -12.88
C ARG A 74 13.86 2.68 -13.02
N SER A 75 13.41 2.09 -11.90
CA SER A 75 12.64 0.85 -11.80
C SER A 75 11.23 0.89 -12.40
N PHE A 76 10.59 2.05 -12.62
CA PHE A 76 9.32 2.11 -13.36
C PHE A 76 9.47 1.72 -14.83
N ARG A 77 10.70 1.68 -15.34
CA ARG A 77 11.01 1.08 -16.64
C ARG A 77 10.88 -0.44 -16.63
N HIS A 78 10.92 -1.08 -15.46
CA HIS A 78 10.80 -2.53 -15.36
C HIS A 78 9.33 -2.95 -15.54
N PRO A 79 9.01 -3.82 -16.50
CA PRO A 79 7.63 -4.20 -16.81
C PRO A 79 6.93 -4.85 -15.61
N SER A 80 7.66 -5.60 -14.79
CA SER A 80 7.11 -6.24 -13.57
C SER A 80 6.61 -5.22 -12.53
N VAL A 81 7.25 -4.05 -12.43
CA VAL A 81 6.84 -2.97 -11.51
C VAL A 81 5.55 -2.34 -12.02
N LYS A 82 5.47 -2.04 -13.32
CA LYS A 82 4.23 -1.53 -13.96
C LYS A 82 3.07 -2.50 -13.77
N LEU A 83 3.32 -3.79 -14.01
CA LEU A 83 2.32 -4.85 -13.87
C LEU A 83 1.85 -4.99 -12.42
N ALA A 84 2.76 -4.90 -11.46
CA ALA A 84 2.42 -4.93 -10.04
C ALA A 84 1.55 -3.75 -9.61
N VAL A 85 1.89 -2.53 -10.06
CA VAL A 85 1.07 -1.33 -9.82
C VAL A 85 -0.31 -1.49 -10.43
N LEU A 86 -0.39 -1.88 -11.71
CA LEU A 86 -1.67 -2.08 -12.39
C LEU A 86 -2.54 -3.13 -11.70
N ARG A 87 -1.95 -4.29 -11.33
CA ARG A 87 -2.64 -5.34 -10.58
C ARG A 87 -3.14 -4.85 -9.22
N ALA A 88 -2.35 -4.03 -8.52
CA ALA A 88 -2.75 -3.48 -7.22
C ALA A 88 -3.96 -2.55 -7.34
N LEU A 89 -3.96 -1.67 -8.34
CA LEU A 89 -5.07 -0.77 -8.64
C LEU A 89 -6.35 -1.56 -8.96
N VAL A 90 -6.27 -2.50 -9.90
CA VAL A 90 -7.41 -3.34 -10.31
C VAL A 90 -7.95 -4.15 -9.13
N HIS A 91 -7.08 -4.75 -8.33
CA HIS A 91 -7.50 -5.55 -7.17
C HIS A 91 -8.09 -4.70 -6.05
N ALA A 92 -7.58 -3.49 -5.83
CA ALA A 92 -8.16 -2.55 -4.88
C ALA A 92 -9.56 -2.11 -5.32
N VAL A 93 -9.75 -1.74 -6.60
CA VAL A 93 -11.06 -1.36 -7.16
C VAL A 93 -12.07 -2.51 -7.05
N ARG A 94 -11.63 -3.74 -7.30
CA ARG A 94 -12.47 -4.95 -7.15
C ARG A 94 -12.73 -5.35 -5.68
N GLY A 95 -12.22 -4.59 -4.70
CA GLY A 95 -12.39 -4.89 -3.28
C GLY A 95 -11.74 -6.21 -2.84
N ARG A 96 -10.76 -6.75 -3.60
CA ARG A 96 -10.09 -8.00 -3.24
C ARG A 96 -9.14 -7.75 -2.08
N GLU A 97 -9.61 -8.06 -0.88
CA GLU A 97 -8.74 -8.22 0.28
C GLU A 97 -7.79 -9.38 0.02
N GLY A 98 -6.52 -9.19 0.32
CA GLY A 98 -5.51 -10.20 0.07
C GLY A 98 -5.75 -11.45 0.91
N ARG A 99 -6.51 -12.42 0.38
CA ARG A 99 -6.07 -13.81 0.53
C ARG A 99 -4.69 -13.87 -0.09
N CYS A 100 -3.74 -14.55 0.56
CA CYS A 100 -2.39 -14.76 0.08
C CYS A 100 -2.41 -15.09 -1.42
N SER A 101 -2.30 -14.06 -2.25
CA SER A 101 -2.29 -14.19 -3.69
C SER A 101 -0.92 -14.78 -3.95
N THR A 102 -0.89 -16.07 -4.26
CA THR A 102 0.26 -16.75 -4.83
C THR A 102 0.75 -15.89 -6.00
N TYR A 103 1.74 -15.07 -5.70
CA TYR A 103 2.49 -14.36 -6.72
C TYR A 103 3.37 -15.41 -7.36
N SER A 104 2.88 -16.03 -8.43
CA SER A 104 3.72 -16.77 -9.34
C SER A 104 4.31 -15.74 -10.31
N PRO A 105 5.62 -15.43 -10.23
CA PRO A 105 6.28 -14.78 -11.34
C PRO A 105 6.21 -15.70 -12.58
N PRO A 106 6.23 -15.14 -13.81
CA PRO A 106 6.49 -15.93 -15.01
C PRO A 106 7.88 -16.58 -14.95
#